data_AF-A0A832HUC6-F1
#
_entry.id   AF-A0A832HUC6-F1
#
_cell.length_a   1.000
_cell.length_b   1.000
_cell.length_c   1.000
_cell.angle_alpha   90.00
_cell.angle_beta   90.00
_cell.angle_gamma   90.00
#
_symmetry.space_group_name_H-M   'P 1'
#
loop_
_entity.id
_entity.type
_entity.pdbx_description
1 polymer ?
#
loop_
_entity_poly.entity_id
_entity_poly.type
_entity_poly.pdbx_seq_one_letter_code
_entity_poly.pdbx_strand_id
1 'polypeptide(L)'
;MDLTMEETILALFEQNPDVAFSAKEVGRRVDRELFREDPNWAKPYLENLVRQRLLVTDAYGYWFKAREEDSPTKYHQCIHESAKTRIYG
;
A
#
# COMPACT_ATOMS: atom_id res chain seq x y z
N MET A 1 -18.81 5.64 -16.17
CA MET A 1 -18.20 6.18 -14.94
C MET A 1 -16.79 6.53 -15.31
N ASP A 2 -16.50 7.81 -15.50
CA ASP A 2 -15.12 8.27 -15.66
C ASP A 2 -14.44 8.12 -14.30
N LEU A 3 -13.38 7.31 -14.25
CA LEU A 3 -12.53 7.21 -13.07
C LEU A 3 -11.83 8.56 -12.91
N THR A 4 -11.80 9.05 -11.68
CA THR A 4 -10.99 10.22 -11.35
C THR A 4 -9.50 9.92 -11.52
N MET A 5 -8.68 10.96 -11.62
CA MET A 5 -7.21 10.78 -11.75
C MET A 5 -6.63 10.05 -10.54
N GLU A 6 -7.18 10.27 -9.34
CA GLU A 6 -6.78 9.58 -8.12
C GLU A 6 -7.10 8.10 -8.16
N GLU A 7 -8.31 7.73 -8.63
CA GLU A 7 -8.70 6.32 -8.81
C GLU A 7 -7.84 5.63 -9.87
N THR A 8 -7.48 6.34 -10.94
CA THR A 8 -6.60 5.79 -11.99
C THR A 8 -5.20 5.53 -11.45
N ILE A 9 -4.66 6.46 -10.67
CA ILE A 9 -3.38 6.28 -9.97
C ILE A 9 -3.48 5.10 -9.01
N LEU A 10 -4.54 5.02 -8.20
CA LEU A 10 -4.72 3.93 -7.23
C LEU A 10 -4.80 2.56 -7.93
N ALA A 11 -5.56 2.46 -9.01
CA ALA A 11 -5.67 1.22 -9.80
C ALA A 11 -4.34 0.74 -10.37
N LEU A 12 -3.41 1.66 -10.69
CA LEU A 12 -2.05 1.31 -11.12
C LEU A 12 -1.26 0.62 -9.98
N PHE A 13 -1.41 1.13 -8.76
CA PHE A 13 -0.79 0.58 -7.55
C PHE A 13 -1.42 -0.77 -7.15
N GLU A 14 -2.75 -0.90 -7.25
CA GLU A 14 -3.47 -2.16 -6.97
C GLU A 14 -3.07 -3.30 -7.93
N GLN A 15 -2.79 -2.97 -9.20
CA GLN A 15 -2.30 -3.95 -10.18
C GLN A 15 -0.85 -4.37 -9.95
N ASN A 16 -0.07 -3.59 -9.20
CA ASN A 16 1.35 -3.82 -8.93
C ASN A 16 1.60 -3.75 -7.41
N PRO A 17 1.01 -4.67 -6.62
CA PRO A 17 1.31 -4.76 -5.21
C PRO A 17 2.82 -4.98 -5.03
N ASP A 18 3.40 -4.36 -4.01
CA ASP A 18 4.85 -4.40 -3.68
C ASP A 18 5.79 -3.63 -4.61
N VAL A 19 5.27 -2.94 -5.64
CA VAL A 19 6.11 -2.09 -6.50
C VAL A 19 6.09 -0.64 -6.03
N ALA A 20 7.28 -0.11 -5.75
CA ALA A 20 7.49 1.29 -5.50
C ALA A 20 7.49 2.10 -6.81
N PHE A 21 6.65 3.12 -6.91
CA PHE A 21 6.69 4.07 -8.02
C PHE A 21 7.07 5.47 -7.52
N SER A 22 7.91 6.16 -8.28
CA SER A 22 8.16 7.59 -8.05
C SER A 22 7.04 8.44 -8.64
N ALA A 23 6.84 9.66 -8.13
CA ALA A 23 5.80 10.56 -8.66
C ALA A 23 5.94 10.82 -10.17
N LYS A 24 7.19 10.92 -10.67
CA LYS A 24 7.46 11.10 -12.10
C LYS A 24 7.06 9.88 -12.92
N GLU A 25 7.34 8.69 -12.38
CA GLU A 25 7.02 7.44 -13.05
C GLU A 25 5.50 7.20 -13.09
N VAL A 26 4.78 7.52 -12.00
CA VAL A 26 3.31 7.51 -11.97
C VAL A 26 2.76 8.48 -13.01
N GLY A 27 3.21 9.74 -13.00
CA GLY A 27 2.75 10.75 -13.94
C GLY A 27 2.95 10.31 -15.39
N ARG A 28 4.12 9.75 -15.71
CA ARG A 28 4.43 9.24 -17.05
C ARG A 28 3.55 8.05 -17.47
N ARG A 29 3.21 7.15 -16.54
CA ARG A 29 2.40 5.94 -16.84
C ARG A 29 0.92 6.25 -16.97
N VAL A 30 0.40 7.16 -16.15
CA VAL A 30 -1.03 7.49 -16.13
C VAL A 30 -1.38 8.43 -17.28
N ASP A 31 -0.65 9.54 -17.41
CA ASP A 31 -0.89 10.51 -18.48
C ASP A 31 0.41 11.14 -18.96
N ARG A 32 0.85 10.69 -20.14
CA ARG A 32 2.09 11.13 -20.76
C ARG A 32 1.98 12.56 -21.33
N GLU A 33 0.80 13.03 -21.68
CA GLU A 33 0.60 14.38 -22.21
C GLU A 33 0.71 15.39 -21.08
N LEU A 34 -0.03 15.17 -19.98
CA LEU A 34 0.10 15.95 -18.76
C LEU A 34 1.52 15.91 -18.20
N PHE A 35 2.20 14.76 -18.28
CA PHE A 35 3.61 14.65 -17.85
C PHE A 35 4.57 15.51 -18.68
N ARG A 36 4.28 15.73 -19.97
CA ARG A 36 5.08 16.63 -20.81
C ARG A 36 4.89 18.09 -20.42
N GLU A 37 3.69 18.45 -19.98
CA GLU A 37 3.36 19.81 -19.56
C GLU A 37 3.86 20.10 -18.13
N ASP A 38 3.63 19.18 -17.19
CA ASP A 38 4.11 19.26 -15.81
C ASP A 38 4.62 17.88 -15.33
N PRO A 39 5.95 17.67 -15.28
CA PRO A 39 6.52 16.41 -14.80
C PRO A 39 6.16 16.03 -13.35
N ASN A 40 5.63 16.96 -12.56
CA ASN A 40 5.25 16.76 -11.17
C ASN A 40 3.73 16.77 -10.95
N TRP A 41 2.91 16.76 -12.01
CA TRP A 41 1.45 16.86 -11.90
C TRP A 41 0.84 15.80 -10.98
N ALA A 42 1.42 14.59 -10.95
CA ALA A 42 0.94 13.47 -10.14
C ALA A 42 1.22 13.64 -8.64
N LYS A 43 2.14 14.53 -8.26
CA LYS A 43 2.57 14.73 -6.86
C LYS A 43 1.42 15.13 -5.92
N PRO A 44 0.62 16.18 -6.20
CA PRO A 44 -0.49 16.56 -5.33
C PRO A 44 -1.52 15.45 -5.13
N TYR A 45 -1.80 14.65 -6.16
CA TYR A 45 -2.71 13.49 -6.07
C TYR A 45 -2.13 12.38 -5.20
N LEU A 46 -0.84 12.05 -5.38
CA LEU A 46 -0.14 11.07 -4.56
C LEU A 46 -0.10 11.50 -3.08
N GLU A 47 0.17 12.77 -2.81
CA GLU A 47 0.15 13.30 -1.44
C GLU A 47 -1.26 13.21 -0.82
N ASN A 48 -2.32 13.42 -1.61
CA ASN A 48 -3.70 13.26 -1.14
C ASN A 48 -4.01 11.79 -0.83
N LEU A 49 -3.63 10.86 -1.69
CA LEU A 49 -3.80 9.41 -1.47
C LEU A 49 -3.03 8.91 -0.23
N VAL A 50 -1.84 9.46 0.02
CA VAL A 50 -1.08 9.18 1.26
C VAL A 50 -1.80 9.73 2.49
N ARG A 51 -2.34 10.95 2.42
CA ARG A 51 -3.15 11.54 3.52
C ARG A 51 -4.39 10.71 3.82
N GLN A 52 -5.00 10.12 2.80
CA GLN A 52 -6.14 9.20 2.93
C GLN A 52 -5.74 7.80 3.43
N ARG A 53 -4.45 7.54 3.66
CA ARG A 53 -3.90 6.23 4.06
C ARG A 53 -4.14 5.10 3.04
N LEU A 54 -4.33 5.45 1.77
CA LEU A 54 -4.45 4.51 0.66
C LEU A 54 -3.08 4.11 0.10
N LEU A 55 -2.14 5.05 0.12
CA LEU A 55 -0.74 4.84 -0.23
C LEU A 55 0.16 5.12 0.97
N VAL A 56 1.36 4.57 0.94
CA VAL A 56 2.45 4.94 1.85
C VAL A 56 3.61 5.45 1.00
N THR A 57 4.42 6.34 1.57
CA THR A 57 5.59 6.93 0.92
C THR A 57 6.80 6.87 1.84
N ASP A 58 7.98 6.74 1.24
CA ASP A 58 9.29 6.77 1.90
C ASP A 58 10.34 7.37 0.93
N ALA A 59 11.63 7.32 1.29
CA ALA A 59 12.74 7.84 0.49
C ALA A 59 12.82 7.22 -0.93
N TYR A 60 12.29 6.01 -1.11
CA TYR A 60 12.34 5.27 -2.37
C TYR A 60 11.13 5.50 -3.30
N GLY A 61 10.02 6.06 -2.81
CA GLY A 61 8.83 6.32 -3.63
C GLY A 61 7.50 6.18 -2.90
N TYR A 62 6.46 5.84 -3.65
CA TYR A 62 5.10 5.56 -3.19
C TYR A 62 4.79 4.09 -3.42
N TRP A 63 4.01 3.48 -2.53
CA TRP A 63 3.58 2.09 -2.63
C TRP A 63 2.16 1.89 -2.13
N PHE A 64 1.51 0.87 -2.68
CA PHE A 64 0.23 0.42 -2.18
C PHE A 64 0.42 -0.17 -0.79
N LYS A 65 -0.28 0.37 0.20
CA LYS A 65 -0.44 -0.35 1.47
C LYS A 65 -1.72 -1.14 1.35
N ALA A 66 -1.60 -2.45 1.15
CA ALA A 66 -2.72 -3.35 1.38
C ALA A 66 -3.27 -2.99 2.76
N ARG A 67 -4.54 -2.59 2.82
CA ARG A 67 -5.21 -2.28 4.07
C ARG A 67 -5.03 -3.54 4.91
N GLU A 68 -4.12 -3.49 5.89
CA GLU A 68 -4.05 -4.50 6.93
C GLU A 68 -5.45 -4.43 7.53
N GLU A 69 -6.30 -5.37 7.10
CA GLU A 69 -7.56 -5.62 7.73
C GLU A 69 -7.16 -5.90 9.17
N ASP A 70 -7.42 -4.91 10.03
CA ASP A 70 -7.23 -4.98 11.46
C ASP A 70 -8.07 -6.17 11.90
N SER A 71 -7.43 -7.33 11.86
CA SER A 71 -7.99 -8.59 12.25
C SER A 71 -7.56 -8.66 13.70
N PRO A 72 -8.48 -8.39 14.66
CA PRO A 72 -8.21 -8.64 16.06
C PRO A 72 -8.18 -10.15 16.30
N THR A 73 -7.27 -10.87 15.64
CA THR A 73 -6.96 -12.26 15.95
C THR A 73 -5.97 -12.27 17.11
N LYS A 74 -6.55 -11.94 18.26
CA LYS A 74 -6.34 -12.58 19.55
C LYS A 74 -4.98 -13.25 19.74
N TYR A 75 -4.15 -12.59 20.54
CA TYR A 75 -3.31 -13.21 21.58
C TYR A 75 -4.14 -14.16 22.46
N HIS A 76 -4.52 -15.33 21.96
CA HIS A 76 -5.03 -16.42 22.81
C HIS A 76 -4.40 -17.75 22.38
N GLN A 77 -3.81 -18.37 23.41
CA GLN A 77 -3.29 -19.74 23.48
C GLN A 77 -1.82 -19.96 23.11
N CYS A 78 -0.93 -19.28 23.85
CA CYS A 78 0.35 -19.86 24.23
C CYS A 78 0.32 -20.43 25.66
N ILE A 79 -0.76 -21.05 26.15
CA ILE A 79 -0.71 -21.83 27.39
C ILE A 79 -1.79 -22.92 27.35
N HIS A 80 -1.44 -24.12 26.89
CA HIS A 80 -1.98 -25.36 27.47
C HIS A 80 -0.88 -26.42 27.46
N GLU A 81 -0.29 -26.57 28.65
CA GLU A 81 0.19 -27.82 29.22
C GLU A 81 1.31 -28.57 28.50
N SER A 82 2.52 -28.02 28.65
CA SER A 82 3.69 -28.85 28.94
C SER A 82 3.54 -29.47 30.34
N ALA A 83 2.77 -30.55 30.50
CA ALA A 83 2.77 -31.34 31.74
C ALA A 83 2.12 -32.73 31.58
N LYS A 84 2.71 -33.62 30.78
CA LYS A 84 2.69 -35.07 31.12
C LYS A 84 4.10 -35.63 31.06
N THR A 85 4.77 -35.32 32.16
CA THR A 85 5.84 -36.06 32.83
C THR A 85 5.97 -37.50 32.34
N ARG A 86 7.09 -37.75 31.68
CA ARG A 86 7.80 -39.03 31.70
C ARG A 86 8.14 -39.34 33.17
N ILE A 87 8.20 -40.64 33.52
CA ILE A 87 8.85 -41.25 34.71
C ILE A 87 8.16 -41.02 36.08
N TYR A 88 7.84 -42.01 36.95
CA TYR A 88 8.23 -43.41 37.19
C TYR A 88 7.07 -44.18 37.87
N GLY A 89 7.06 -45.51 37.78
CA GLY A 89 6.24 -46.40 38.62
C GLY A 89 6.10 -47.80 38.03
#